data_AF-A0A8J5YBE1-F1
#
_entry.id   AF-A0A8J5YBE1-F1
#
_cell.length_a   1.000
_cell.length_b   1.000
_cell.length_c   1.000
_cell.angle_alpha   90.00
_cell.angle_beta   90.00
_cell.angle_gamma   90.00
#
_symmetry.space_group_name_H-M   'P 1'
#
loop_
_entity.id
_entity.type
_entity.pdbx_description
1 polymer ?
#
loop_
_entity_poly.entity_id
_entity_poly.type
_entity_poly.pdbx_seq_one_letter_code
_entity_poly.pdbx_strand_id
1 'polypeptide(L)'
;MTFKKKLVRLTGMTDIWAEKQIKKKNEPFLESGAHIEKDWPKDVTEQHWVLVFQNLHAEEITWRAPWIRPSILIYKCGSQDWVPLLGLWGGAGYVPSMVQRQFASRQFIPATGGLAQSEFAFTGDSYMKRVRDAAKAWKEIHLIELALYADTITQDYDIWRK
;
A
#
# COMPACT_ATOMS: atom_id res chain seq x y z
N MET A 1 -14.84 23.11 -13.74
CA MET A 1 -13.86 23.35 -12.64
C MET A 1 -12.58 22.60 -12.95
N THR A 2 -11.41 23.22 -12.81
CA THR A 2 -10.11 22.57 -13.04
C THR A 2 -9.80 21.55 -11.93
N PHE A 3 -9.03 20.50 -12.26
CA PHE A 3 -8.64 19.42 -11.33
C PHE A 3 -8.05 19.98 -10.01
N LYS A 4 -7.20 21.02 -10.09
CA LYS A 4 -6.64 21.73 -8.93
C LYS A 4 -7.72 22.29 -8.00
N LYS A 5 -8.74 22.98 -8.54
CA LYS A 5 -9.85 23.54 -7.75
C LYS A 5 -10.67 22.45 -7.05
N LYS A 6 -10.85 21.30 -7.71
CA LYS A 6 -11.53 20.14 -7.11
C LYS A 6 -10.68 19.53 -5.98
N LEU A 7 -9.37 19.40 -6.19
CA LEU A 7 -8.43 18.86 -5.21
C LEU A 7 -8.38 19.72 -3.93
N VAL A 8 -8.22 21.03 -4.08
CA VAL A 8 -8.20 21.98 -2.95
C VAL A 8 -9.52 21.97 -2.17
N ARG A 9 -10.65 21.93 -2.87
CA ARG A 9 -11.98 21.86 -2.25
C ARG A 9 -12.19 20.56 -1.46
N LEU A 10 -11.62 19.44 -1.93
CA LEU A 10 -11.75 18.13 -1.29
C LEU A 10 -10.81 17.96 -0.08
N THR A 11 -9.60 18.50 -0.15
CA THR A 11 -8.57 18.29 0.88
C THR A 11 -8.48 19.41 1.90
N GLY A 12 -9.03 20.60 1.61
CA GLY A 12 -8.88 21.79 2.45
C GLY A 12 -7.45 22.34 2.49
N MET A 13 -6.55 21.85 1.62
CA MET A 13 -5.14 22.24 1.58
C MET A 13 -4.90 23.43 0.66
N THR A 14 -3.76 24.11 0.85
CA THR A 14 -3.44 25.34 0.12
C THR A 14 -3.18 25.08 -1.37
N ASP A 15 -3.41 26.12 -2.18
CA ASP A 15 -3.12 26.08 -3.62
C ASP A 15 -1.65 25.74 -3.91
N ILE A 16 -0.72 26.20 -3.07
CA ILE A 16 0.72 25.92 -3.17
C ILE A 16 1.00 24.42 -2.95
N TRP A 17 0.34 23.82 -1.96
CA TRP A 17 0.46 22.38 -1.72
C TRP A 17 -0.09 21.59 -2.92
N ALA A 18 -1.26 21.97 -3.43
CA ALA A 18 -1.89 21.31 -4.58
C ALA A 18 -1.00 21.40 -5.84
N GLU A 19 -0.38 22.55 -6.09
CA GLU A 19 0.59 22.72 -7.19
C GLU A 19 1.82 21.84 -7.04
N LYS A 20 2.37 21.73 -5.82
CA LYS A 20 3.51 20.83 -5.57
C LYS A 20 3.15 19.37 -5.84
N GLN A 21 1.96 18.91 -5.47
CA GLN A 21 1.53 17.53 -5.75
C GLN A 21 1.29 17.28 -7.23
N ILE A 22 0.69 18.24 -7.94
CA ILE A 22 0.48 18.16 -9.39
C ILE A 22 1.83 18.15 -10.13
N LYS A 23 2.80 18.97 -9.70
CA LYS A 23 4.16 18.96 -10.24
C LYS A 23 4.88 17.65 -9.95
N LYS A 24 4.78 17.13 -8.72
CA LYS A 24 5.38 15.84 -8.32
C LYS A 24 4.80 14.65 -9.10
N LYS A 25 3.53 14.70 -9.49
CA LYS A 25 2.91 13.72 -10.39
C LYS A 25 3.47 13.77 -11.83
N ASN A 26 3.87 14.96 -12.28
CA ASN A 26 4.39 15.21 -13.62
C ASN A 26 5.92 15.16 -13.70
N GLU A 27 6.62 15.05 -12.56
CA GLU A 27 8.00 14.60 -12.57
C GLU A 27 8.03 13.18 -13.13
N PRO A 28 8.89 12.88 -14.12
CA PRO A 28 9.16 11.49 -14.46
C PRO A 28 9.54 10.81 -13.16
N PHE A 29 8.93 9.67 -12.84
CA PHE A 29 9.53 8.73 -11.92
C PHE A 29 10.88 8.36 -12.53
N LEU A 30 11.91 9.17 -12.24
CA LEU A 30 13.23 8.98 -12.80
C LEU A 30 13.70 7.60 -12.33
N GLU A 31 13.93 6.74 -13.33
CA GLU A 31 14.61 5.45 -13.29
C GLU A 31 13.81 4.19 -12.91
N SER A 32 12.49 4.22 -12.72
CA SER A 32 11.72 2.96 -12.57
C SER A 32 11.04 2.48 -13.86
N GLY A 33 10.46 3.38 -14.66
CA GLY A 33 9.73 3.00 -15.88
C GLY A 33 10.61 2.39 -16.97
N ALA A 34 11.85 2.89 -17.10
CA ALA A 34 12.79 2.41 -18.12
C ALA A 34 13.31 0.98 -17.86
N HIS A 35 13.26 0.51 -16.62
CA HIS A 35 13.59 -0.88 -16.28
C HIS A 35 12.43 -1.84 -16.62
N ILE A 36 11.18 -1.40 -16.43
CA ILE A 36 10.02 -2.28 -16.57
C ILE A 36 9.72 -2.63 -18.03
N GLU A 37 9.88 -1.70 -18.99
CA GLU A 37 9.59 -1.97 -20.40
C GLU A 37 10.73 -2.66 -21.17
N LYS A 38 11.98 -2.50 -20.73
CA LYS A 38 13.15 -3.02 -21.46
C LYS A 38 13.36 -4.51 -21.24
N ASP A 39 12.93 -5.02 -20.09
CA ASP A 39 13.09 -6.40 -19.66
C ASP A 39 11.81 -7.25 -19.86
N TRP A 40 10.69 -6.63 -20.29
CA TRP A 40 9.46 -7.37 -20.57
C TRP A 40 9.56 -8.06 -21.94
N PRO A 41 9.29 -9.38 -22.03
CA PRO A 41 9.30 -10.05 -23.31
C PRO A 41 8.26 -9.41 -24.23
N LYS A 42 8.64 -9.17 -25.49
CA LYS A 42 7.71 -8.70 -26.52
C LYS A 42 6.92 -9.90 -27.02
N ASP A 43 5.64 -9.70 -27.34
CA ASP A 43 4.76 -10.70 -27.96
C ASP A 43 4.46 -11.93 -27.10
N VAL A 44 4.26 -11.72 -25.79
CA VAL A 44 3.87 -12.78 -24.84
C VAL A 44 2.38 -13.06 -24.92
N THR A 45 2.02 -14.33 -25.10
CA THR A 45 0.62 -14.76 -25.03
C THR A 45 0.16 -14.98 -23.59
N GLU A 46 -1.15 -14.97 -23.35
CA GLU A 46 -1.72 -15.34 -22.05
C GLU A 46 -1.27 -16.75 -21.63
N GLN A 47 -1.26 -17.71 -22.56
CA GLN A 47 -0.85 -19.10 -22.27
C GLN A 47 0.61 -19.18 -21.82
N HIS A 48 1.48 -18.31 -22.35
CA HIS A 48 2.85 -18.24 -21.89
C HIS A 48 2.94 -17.76 -20.43
N TRP A 49 2.22 -16.70 -20.06
CA TRP A 49 2.18 -16.22 -18.67
C TRP A 49 1.59 -17.26 -17.72
N VAL A 50 0.53 -17.96 -18.12
CA VAL A 50 -0.04 -19.07 -17.34
C VAL A 50 1.03 -20.13 -17.08
N LEU A 51 1.80 -20.53 -18.09
CA LEU A 51 2.89 -21.49 -17.92
C LEU A 51 3.99 -20.96 -16.99
N VAL A 52 4.37 -19.68 -17.13
CA VAL A 52 5.36 -19.04 -16.23
C VAL A 52 4.88 -19.09 -14.79
N PHE A 53 3.65 -18.63 -14.50
CA PHE A 53 3.13 -18.59 -13.13
C PHE A 53 2.88 -19.98 -12.54
N GLN A 54 2.52 -20.97 -13.35
CA GLN A 54 2.35 -22.35 -12.90
C GLN A 54 3.66 -23.02 -12.49
N ASN A 55 4.79 -22.62 -13.09
CA ASN A 55 6.11 -23.18 -12.81
C ASN A 55 6.97 -22.28 -11.91
N LEU A 56 6.43 -21.16 -11.42
CA LEU A 56 7.17 -20.19 -10.62
C LEU A 56 7.44 -20.73 -9.22
N HIS A 57 8.71 -20.82 -8.83
CA HIS A 57 9.13 -21.21 -7.50
C HIS A 57 9.24 -20.00 -6.57
N ALA A 58 9.07 -20.21 -5.25
CA ALA A 58 9.07 -19.12 -4.28
C ALA A 58 10.40 -18.36 -4.22
N GLU A 59 11.51 -19.05 -4.51
CA GLU A 59 12.87 -18.54 -4.55
C GLU A 59 13.12 -17.61 -5.76
N GLU A 60 12.34 -17.77 -6.82
CA GLU A 60 12.41 -16.95 -8.03
C GLU A 60 11.62 -15.64 -7.90
N ILE A 61 10.80 -15.51 -6.85
CA ILE A 61 9.98 -14.33 -6.59
C ILE A 61 10.74 -13.35 -5.70
N THR A 62 11.15 -12.22 -6.29
CA THR A 62 11.60 -11.06 -5.51
C THR A 62 10.38 -10.25 -5.06
N TRP A 63 10.12 -10.25 -3.76
CA TRP A 63 8.99 -9.52 -3.18
C TRP A 63 9.27 -8.02 -3.03
N ARG A 64 10.53 -7.62 -3.13
CA ARG A 64 10.99 -6.23 -3.06
C ARG A 64 10.52 -5.44 -4.28
N ALA A 65 9.92 -4.28 -4.06
CA ALA A 65 9.71 -3.32 -5.12
C ALA A 65 11.03 -2.57 -5.40
N PRO A 66 11.72 -2.79 -6.53
CA PRO A 66 13.06 -2.26 -6.77
C PRO A 66 13.11 -0.73 -6.81
N TRP A 67 11.98 -0.09 -7.10
CA TRP A 67 11.83 1.37 -7.13
C TRP A 67 11.51 1.99 -5.76
N ILE A 68 11.22 1.20 -4.72
CA ILE A 68 10.93 1.70 -3.38
C ILE A 68 12.23 1.80 -2.57
N ARG A 69 12.57 3.02 -2.16
CA ARG A 69 13.73 3.32 -1.29
C ARG A 69 13.39 3.07 0.19
N PRO A 70 14.39 2.99 1.10
CA PRO A 70 14.15 2.99 2.54
C PRO A 70 13.19 4.13 2.87
N SER A 71 12.02 3.77 3.38
CA SER A 71 10.88 4.66 3.46
C SER A 71 10.32 4.67 4.86
N ILE A 72 9.95 5.88 5.30
CA ILE A 72 9.06 6.09 6.42
C ILE A 72 7.67 5.72 5.93
N LEU A 73 7.09 4.68 6.51
CA LEU A 73 5.76 4.19 6.13
C LEU A 73 4.74 4.55 7.20
N ILE A 74 3.51 4.80 6.76
CA ILE A 74 2.36 4.73 7.67
C ILE A 74 2.21 3.28 8.09
N TYR A 75 2.29 3.03 9.39
CA TYR A 75 2.18 1.70 9.97
C TYR A 75 0.76 1.46 10.52
N LYS A 76 0.18 2.47 11.19
CA LYS A 76 -1.16 2.38 11.78
C LYS A 76 -1.80 3.74 12.04
N CYS A 77 -3.10 3.76 12.33
CA CYS A 77 -3.85 4.98 12.63
C CYS A 77 -4.63 4.87 13.96
N GLY A 78 -4.51 5.89 14.80
CA GLY A 78 -5.12 5.92 16.12
C GLY A 78 -4.73 4.70 16.96
N SER A 79 -5.73 4.07 17.58
CA SER A 79 -5.55 2.86 18.39
C SER A 79 -5.64 1.54 17.61
N GLN A 80 -5.88 1.58 16.29
CA GLN A 80 -5.94 0.38 15.46
C GLN A 80 -4.53 -0.03 15.05
N ASP A 81 -4.24 -1.32 14.89
CA ASP A 81 -2.96 -1.82 14.35
C ASP A 81 -2.93 -1.85 12.80
N TRP A 82 -3.89 -1.17 12.18
CA TRP A 82 -4.08 -1.09 10.75
C TRP A 82 -4.50 0.32 10.34
N VAL A 83 -4.43 0.59 9.04
CA VAL A 83 -4.75 1.87 8.41
C VAL A 83 -6.13 1.77 7.78
N PRO A 84 -7.14 2.56 8.19
CA PRO A 84 -8.44 2.56 7.55
C PRO A 84 -8.36 3.22 6.17
N LEU A 85 -8.56 2.46 5.11
CA LEU A 85 -8.66 2.97 3.74
C LEU A 85 -10.14 3.15 3.36
N LEU A 86 -10.47 4.31 2.81
CA LEU A 86 -11.80 4.57 2.25
C LEU A 86 -11.71 4.48 0.72
N GLY A 87 -12.47 3.56 0.15
CA GLY A 87 -12.58 3.32 -1.29
C GLY A 87 -13.89 3.86 -1.88
N LEU A 88 -14.15 3.51 -3.13
CA LEU A 88 -15.36 3.94 -3.85
C LEU A 88 -16.64 3.31 -3.28
N TRP A 89 -16.55 2.07 -2.81
CA TRP A 89 -17.71 1.27 -2.39
C TRP A 89 -17.85 1.11 -0.89
N GLY A 90 -16.92 1.67 -0.10
CA GLY A 90 -16.80 1.32 1.30
C GLY A 90 -15.44 1.67 1.89
N GLY A 91 -15.06 0.97 2.95
CA GLY A 91 -13.71 1.03 3.50
C GLY A 91 -13.20 -0.33 3.94
N ALA A 92 -11.90 -0.45 4.03
CA ALA A 92 -11.19 -1.66 4.48
C ALA A 92 -9.98 -1.26 5.31
N GLY A 93 -9.62 -2.08 6.28
CA GLY A 93 -8.36 -1.95 6.99
C GLY A 93 -7.22 -2.51 6.14
N TYR A 94 -6.13 -1.76 6.08
CA TYR A 94 -4.89 -2.21 5.48
C TYR A 94 -3.84 -2.38 6.57
N VAL A 95 -3.13 -3.51 6.56
CA VAL A 95 -2.04 -3.78 7.50
C VAL A 95 -0.72 -3.69 6.75
N PRO A 96 -0.01 -2.53 6.81
CA PRO A 96 1.30 -2.38 6.18
C PRO A 96 2.32 -3.44 6.64
N SER A 97 2.19 -3.93 7.87
CA SER A 97 3.08 -4.96 8.42
C SER A 97 2.95 -6.33 7.73
N MET A 98 1.93 -6.56 6.91
CA MET A 98 1.78 -7.79 6.10
C MET A 98 2.69 -7.86 4.88
N VAL A 99 3.27 -6.73 4.44
CA VAL A 99 4.01 -6.65 3.17
C VAL A 99 5.41 -6.04 3.33
N GLN A 100 6.07 -6.28 4.46
CA GLN A 100 7.36 -5.66 4.79
C GLN A 100 8.48 -6.02 3.82
N ARG A 101 8.38 -7.21 3.19
CA ARG A 101 9.32 -7.66 2.14
C ARG A 101 9.35 -6.73 0.93
N GLN A 102 8.23 -6.09 0.61
CA GLN A 102 8.15 -5.10 -0.47
C GLN A 102 9.06 -3.89 -0.24
N PHE A 103 9.37 -3.61 1.03
CA PHE A 103 10.18 -2.49 1.47
C PHE A 103 11.60 -2.89 1.86
N ALA A 104 12.04 -4.11 1.51
CA ALA A 104 13.33 -4.67 1.94
C ALA A 104 13.49 -4.68 3.48
N SER A 105 12.41 -5.03 4.19
CA SER A 105 12.42 -5.27 5.63
C SER A 105 12.11 -6.74 5.93
N ARG A 106 12.55 -7.20 7.10
CA ARG A 106 12.31 -8.57 7.57
C ARG A 106 10.82 -8.76 7.88
N GLN A 107 10.22 -9.81 7.33
CA GLN A 107 8.82 -10.14 7.59
C GLN A 107 8.67 -10.88 8.93
N PHE A 108 7.75 -10.41 9.76
CA PHE A 108 7.33 -11.05 11.01
C PHE A 108 5.81 -11.23 11.03
N ILE A 109 5.27 -11.87 12.08
CA ILE A 109 3.83 -12.09 12.24
C ILE A 109 3.12 -10.73 12.34
N PRO A 110 2.25 -10.37 11.39
CA PRO A 110 1.57 -9.08 11.39
C PRO A 110 0.49 -9.03 12.49
N ALA A 111 0.33 -7.88 13.13
CA ALA A 111 -0.80 -7.62 14.00
C ALA A 111 -2.07 -7.43 13.15
N THR A 112 -2.96 -8.42 13.15
CA THR A 112 -4.19 -8.44 12.34
C THR A 112 -5.47 -8.38 13.17
N GLY A 113 -5.34 -8.08 14.47
CA GLY A 113 -6.47 -7.93 15.38
C GLY A 113 -7.46 -6.87 14.90
N GLY A 114 -8.76 -7.22 14.84
CA GLY A 114 -9.81 -6.31 14.37
C GLY A 114 -9.88 -6.13 12.86
N LEU A 115 -8.95 -6.71 12.08
CA LEU A 115 -8.89 -6.50 10.63
C LEU A 115 -10.13 -7.08 9.92
N ALA A 116 -10.60 -8.27 10.32
CA ALA A 116 -11.78 -8.89 9.71
C ALA A 116 -13.06 -8.03 9.88
N GLN A 117 -13.12 -7.20 10.92
CA GLN A 117 -14.23 -6.29 11.19
C GLN A 117 -14.02 -4.90 10.54
N SER A 118 -12.86 -4.66 9.94
CA SER A 118 -12.48 -3.38 9.36
C SER A 118 -13.18 -3.09 8.03
N GLU A 119 -13.73 -4.09 7.35
CA GLU A 119 -14.39 -3.92 6.05
C GLU A 119 -15.86 -3.51 6.19
N PHE A 120 -16.29 -2.53 5.39
CA PHE A 120 -17.70 -2.14 5.26
C PHE A 120 -17.99 -1.57 3.88
N ALA A 121 -19.26 -1.68 3.46
CA ALA A 121 -19.81 -0.97 2.32
C ALA A 121 -20.47 0.36 2.73
N PHE A 122 -20.62 1.30 1.78
CA PHE A 122 -21.42 2.52 1.98
C PHE A 122 -22.93 2.26 1.88
N THR A 123 -23.39 1.26 2.62
CA THR A 123 -24.79 0.82 2.64
C THR A 123 -25.21 0.53 4.08
N GLY A 124 -26.49 0.75 4.39
CA GLY A 124 -27.06 0.57 5.73
C GLY A 124 -26.80 1.74 6.68
N ASP A 125 -27.43 1.73 7.86
CA ASP A 125 -27.52 2.94 8.70
C ASP A 125 -26.22 3.30 9.45
N SER A 126 -25.24 2.40 9.48
CA SER A 126 -24.04 2.53 10.31
C SER A 126 -22.77 2.98 9.57
N TYR A 127 -22.77 3.03 8.23
CA TYR A 127 -21.53 3.31 7.47
C TYR A 127 -20.97 4.71 7.77
N MET A 128 -21.84 5.71 7.99
CA MET A 128 -21.39 7.08 8.30
C MET A 128 -20.62 7.16 9.61
N LYS A 129 -20.94 6.30 10.59
CA LYS A 129 -20.16 6.17 11.82
C LYS A 129 -18.75 5.65 11.48
N ARG A 130 -18.66 4.61 10.66
CA ARG A 130 -17.38 4.02 10.22
C ARG A 130 -16.50 5.00 9.45
N VAL A 131 -17.09 5.83 8.59
CA VAL A 131 -16.38 6.92 7.88
C VAL A 131 -15.84 7.96 8.87
N ARG A 132 -16.64 8.38 9.86
CA ARG A 132 -16.18 9.31 10.90
C ARG A 132 -15.07 8.73 11.77
N ASP A 133 -15.18 7.46 12.13
CA ASP A 133 -14.17 6.75 12.92
C ASP A 133 -12.86 6.64 12.14
N ALA A 134 -12.91 6.31 10.85
CA ALA A 134 -11.75 6.34 9.96
C ALA A 134 -11.12 7.74 9.91
N ALA A 135 -11.92 8.78 9.63
CA ALA A 135 -11.43 10.15 9.58
C ALA A 135 -10.82 10.62 10.92
N LYS A 136 -11.35 10.14 12.06
CA LYS A 136 -10.78 10.39 13.38
C LYS A 136 -9.44 9.68 13.56
N ALA A 137 -9.33 8.42 13.17
CA ALA A 137 -8.09 7.65 13.26
C ALA A 137 -6.96 8.29 12.42
N TRP A 138 -7.28 8.83 11.25
CA TRP A 138 -6.32 9.56 10.39
C TRP A 138 -5.76 10.84 11.01
N LYS A 139 -6.34 11.36 12.10
CA LYS A 139 -5.75 12.49 12.85
C LYS A 139 -4.52 12.09 13.65
N GLU A 140 -4.34 10.79 13.89
CA GLU A 140 -3.24 10.23 14.66
C GLU A 140 -2.55 9.16 13.81
N ILE A 141 -1.54 9.59 13.03
CA ILE A 141 -0.80 8.71 12.14
C ILE A 141 0.47 8.24 12.84
N HIS A 142 0.66 6.93 12.90
CA HIS A 142 1.88 6.32 13.41
C HIS A 142 2.75 5.91 12.24
N LEU A 143 3.98 6.42 12.22
CA LEU A 143 4.97 6.18 11.20
C LEU A 143 6.04 5.21 11.71
N ILE A 144 6.54 4.36 10.83
CA ILE A 144 7.71 3.51 11.11
C ILE A 144 8.78 3.79 10.06
N GLU A 145 10.01 3.92 10.53
CA GLU A 145 11.18 3.85 9.66
C GLU A 145 11.60 2.39 9.58
N LEU A 146 11.49 1.80 8.39
CA LEU A 146 11.91 0.44 8.18
C LEU A 146 13.43 0.41 8.03
N ALA A 147 14.09 -0.39 8.87
CA ALA A 147 15.49 -0.72 8.67
C ALA A 147 15.63 -1.64 7.44
N LEU A 148 16.65 -1.36 6.63
CA LEU A 148 17.04 -2.23 5.53
C LEU A 148 17.54 -3.56 6.11
N TYR A 149 16.77 -4.61 5.91
CA TYR A 149 17.20 -5.98 6.16
C TYR A 149 17.31 -6.72 4.82
N ALA A 150 18.11 -7.79 4.78
CA ALA A 150 17.95 -8.76 3.70
C ALA A 150 16.49 -9.24 3.69
N ASP A 151 15.91 -9.45 2.50
CA ASP A 151 14.53 -9.92 2.31
C ASP A 151 14.37 -11.31 2.96
N THR A 152 14.08 -11.31 4.26
CA THR A 152 14.13 -12.47 5.15
C THR A 152 12.85 -12.54 5.96
N ILE A 153 12.54 -13.73 6.49
CA ILE A 153 11.38 -13.97 7.33
C ILE A 153 11.81 -14.41 8.74
N THR A 154 10.95 -14.25 9.74
CA THR A 154 11.12 -14.91 11.04
C THR A 154 10.67 -16.37 10.96
N GLN A 155 11.21 -17.22 11.83
CA GLN A 155 10.78 -18.63 11.92
C GLN A 155 9.29 -18.73 12.24
N ASP A 156 8.80 -17.90 13.16
CA ASP A 156 7.38 -17.88 13.54
C ASP A 156 6.47 -17.44 12.38
N TYR A 157 6.95 -16.57 11.50
CA TYR A 157 6.19 -16.17 10.31
C TYR A 157 5.99 -17.34 9.36
N ASP A 158 6.99 -18.21 9.16
CA ASP A 158 6.86 -19.38 8.30
C ASP A 158 5.87 -20.42 8.87
N ILE A 159 5.72 -20.46 10.19
CA ILE A 159 4.72 -21.28 10.87
C ILE A 159 3.33 -20.65 10.73
N TRP A 160 3.21 -19.35 10.98
CA TRP A 160 1.94 -18.61 10.94
C TRP A 160 1.26 -18.59 9.57
N ARG A 161 2.05 -18.58 8.48
CA ARG A 161 1.53 -18.50 7.10
C ARG A 161 1.01 -19.84 6.54
N LYS A 162 1.28 -20.97 7.20
CA LYS A 162 0.87 -22.31 6.77
C LYS A 162 -0.56 -22.59 7.21
#